data_AF-A0A4Z0K845-F1
#
_entry.id   AF-A0A4Z0K845-F1
#
_cell.length_a   1.000
_cell.length_b   1.000
_cell.length_c   1.000
_cell.angle_alpha   90.00
_cell.angle_beta   90.00
_cell.angle_gamma   90.00
#
_symmetry.space_group_name_H-M   'P 1'
#
loop_
_entity.id
_entity.type
_entity.pdbx_description
1 polymer ?
#
loop_
_entity_poly.entity_id
_entity_poly.type
_entity_poly.pdbx_seq_one_letter_code
_entity_poly.pdbx_strand_id
1 'polypeptide(L)'
;MTQKQLHHTVHHPSQPAPVAVRAGLAAASAWSLFLFVMSVLWGLGIVGAPLAGSEDGAFTSAIASLPISVMTGVVGFVALLSFVLSAVPLTVARVRERLHEPSAVRALGVVALAITAVVTVFFTDTLLLAYLGYALSLQFPPIPAPVIWQAIMLIGPLLWLVVWAVAERSRRAGLRSNSDRHPAGDAGSVDGSAVPEGSGSTAVSTSAKLAVAVAVVVPGFYALTRILWALGIPIGLSQGLFDEGQRVGLWHSGLALALAAVAGILLTLGLVQKWGERLPAWLGPLGGRRVPITLATIPATVVSLAIFTGGVGLVRTAFSGMPEVFADGWWATIGPTLLFPVWAVALGWATFAYRERRLTAEARN
;
A
#
# COMPACT_ATOMS: atom_id res chain seq x y z
N MET A 1 -9.90 -45.04 47.23
CA MET A 1 -10.34 -43.63 47.17
C MET A 1 -9.48 -42.92 46.14
N THR A 2 -10.10 -42.52 45.02
CA THR A 2 -9.45 -42.08 43.78
C THR A 2 -8.99 -40.62 43.84
N GLN A 3 -7.70 -40.43 43.53
CA GLN A 3 -6.99 -39.16 43.45
C GLN A 3 -7.44 -38.38 42.20
N LYS A 4 -8.47 -37.53 42.37
CA LYS A 4 -8.93 -36.60 41.33
C LYS A 4 -7.91 -35.45 41.25
N GLN A 5 -6.97 -35.55 40.32
CA GLN A 5 -6.15 -34.42 39.88
C GLN A 5 -7.08 -33.36 39.27
N LEU A 6 -7.37 -32.32 40.03
CA LEU A 6 -7.91 -31.07 39.53
C LEU A 6 -6.80 -30.38 38.73
N HIS A 7 -6.78 -30.60 37.42
CA HIS A 7 -6.14 -29.70 36.48
C HIS A 7 -6.85 -28.34 36.58
N HIS A 8 -6.37 -27.49 37.47
CA HIS A 8 -6.67 -26.07 37.43
C HIS A 8 -5.98 -25.50 36.19
N THR A 9 -6.68 -25.50 35.04
CA THR A 9 -6.33 -24.63 33.94
C THR A 9 -6.48 -23.20 34.43
N VAL A 10 -5.37 -22.58 34.82
CA VAL A 10 -5.31 -21.15 35.10
C VAL A 10 -5.64 -20.43 33.79
N HIS A 11 -6.89 -20.01 33.65
CA HIS A 11 -7.28 -19.06 32.62
C HIS A 11 -6.56 -17.75 32.96
N HIS A 12 -5.41 -17.52 32.32
CA HIS A 12 -4.82 -16.19 32.29
C HIS A 12 -5.87 -15.22 31.73
N PRO A 13 -6.19 -14.12 32.43
CA PRO A 13 -7.15 -13.15 31.92
C PRO A 13 -6.69 -12.67 30.55
N SER A 14 -7.57 -12.82 29.56
CA SER A 14 -7.32 -12.42 28.18
C SER A 14 -6.94 -10.93 28.17
N GLN A 15 -5.68 -10.63 27.80
CA GLN A 15 -5.26 -9.25 27.67
C GLN A 15 -6.18 -8.58 26.63
N PRO A 16 -6.83 -7.46 26.97
CA PRO A 16 -7.74 -6.80 26.05
C PRO A 16 -7.00 -6.46 24.77
N ALA A 17 -7.66 -6.64 23.63
CA ALA A 17 -7.09 -6.22 22.35
C ALA A 17 -6.61 -4.77 22.47
N PRO A 18 -5.42 -4.45 21.95
CA PRO A 18 -4.84 -3.13 22.06
C PRO A 18 -5.85 -2.08 21.63
N VAL A 19 -5.98 -1.00 22.39
CA VAL A 19 -6.90 0.12 22.09
C VAL A 19 -6.74 0.58 20.65
N ALA A 20 -5.51 0.56 20.11
CA ALA A 20 -5.20 0.90 18.73
C ALA A 20 -5.85 -0.04 17.68
N VAL A 21 -5.92 -1.36 17.91
CA VAL A 21 -6.58 -2.31 17.00
C VAL A 21 -8.09 -2.05 17.01
N ARG A 22 -8.66 -1.80 18.19
CA ARG A 22 -10.09 -1.47 18.33
C ARG A 22 -10.44 -0.15 17.64
N ALA A 23 -9.61 0.87 17.80
CA ALA A 23 -9.78 2.16 17.14
C ALA A 23 -9.71 2.02 15.61
N GLY A 24 -8.76 1.25 15.09
CA GLY A 24 -8.65 0.97 13.66
C GLY A 24 -9.86 0.21 13.10
N LEU A 25 -10.34 -0.83 13.80
CA LEU A 25 -11.54 -1.57 13.41
C LEU A 25 -12.82 -0.71 13.49
N ALA A 26 -12.90 0.20 14.46
CA ALA A 26 -14.00 1.14 14.56
C ALA A 26 -13.97 2.14 13.39
N ALA A 27 -12.79 2.66 13.03
CA ALA A 27 -12.63 3.52 11.86
C ALA A 27 -13.00 2.79 10.56
N ALA A 28 -12.53 1.55 10.37
CA ALA A 28 -12.90 0.72 9.22
C ALA A 28 -14.41 0.43 9.16
N SER A 29 -15.05 0.18 10.32
CA SER A 29 -16.50 -0.01 10.42
C SER A 29 -17.26 1.27 10.06
N ALA A 30 -16.89 2.41 10.64
CA ALA A 30 -17.52 3.70 10.36
C ALA A 30 -17.38 4.09 8.88
N TRP A 31 -16.20 3.87 8.31
CA TRP A 31 -15.92 4.09 6.90
C TRP A 31 -16.78 3.20 5.99
N SER A 32 -16.84 1.90 6.30
CA SER A 32 -17.62 0.93 5.53
C SER A 32 -19.12 1.21 5.61
N LEU A 33 -19.62 1.64 6.78
CA LEU A 33 -21.00 2.07 6.94
C LEU A 33 -21.30 3.34 6.13
N PHE A 34 -20.39 4.31 6.14
CA PHE A 34 -20.51 5.52 5.32
C PHE A 34 -20.63 5.15 3.83
N LEU A 35 -19.74 4.31 3.31
CA LEU A 35 -19.80 3.87 1.91
C LEU A 35 -21.07 3.07 1.60
N PHE A 36 -21.54 2.24 2.53
CA PHE A 36 -22.81 1.52 2.36
C PHE A 36 -23.99 2.49 2.24
N VAL A 37 -24.08 3.48 3.13
CA VAL A 37 -25.12 4.52 3.08
C VAL A 37 -25.03 5.31 1.78
N MET A 38 -23.84 5.75 1.38
CA MET A 38 -23.64 6.44 0.10
C MET A 38 -24.10 5.58 -1.09
N SER A 39 -23.80 4.28 -1.06
CA SER A 39 -24.22 3.35 -2.10
C SER A 39 -25.74 3.26 -2.23
N VAL A 40 -26.45 3.24 -1.10
CA VAL A 40 -27.92 3.27 -1.09
C VAL A 40 -28.44 4.61 -1.63
N LEU A 41 -27.85 5.73 -1.22
CA LEU A 41 -28.25 7.06 -1.71
C LEU A 41 -28.04 7.22 -3.23
N TRP A 42 -26.97 6.64 -3.77
CA TRP A 42 -26.74 6.57 -5.21
C TRP A 42 -27.76 5.68 -5.92
N GLY A 43 -28.08 4.52 -5.33
CA GLY A 43 -29.07 3.59 -5.89
C GLY A 43 -30.49 4.16 -5.91
N LEU A 44 -30.82 5.02 -4.94
CA LEU A 44 -32.09 5.74 -4.86
C LEU A 44 -32.13 7.01 -5.73
N GLY A 45 -31.02 7.42 -6.35
CA GLY A 45 -30.93 8.64 -7.15
C GLY A 45 -31.01 9.94 -6.34
N ILE A 46 -30.88 9.89 -5.01
CA ILE A 46 -30.89 11.07 -4.13
C ILE A 46 -29.59 11.87 -4.32
N VAL A 47 -28.47 11.15 -4.53
CA VAL A 47 -27.16 11.72 -4.82
C VAL A 47 -26.70 11.18 -6.17
N GLY A 48 -26.15 12.04 -7.02
CA GLY A 48 -25.58 11.62 -8.31
C GLY A 48 -24.48 10.57 -8.11
N ALA A 49 -24.59 9.46 -8.83
CA ALA A 49 -23.61 8.37 -8.79
C ALA A 49 -22.28 8.85 -9.40
N PRO A 50 -21.18 8.90 -8.63
CA PRO A 50 -19.95 9.61 -9.03
C PRO A 50 -19.13 8.91 -10.12
N LEU A 51 -19.46 7.66 -10.42
CA LEU A 51 -18.79 6.80 -11.40
C LEU A 51 -19.71 6.47 -12.59
N ALA A 52 -20.92 7.03 -12.63
CA ALA A 52 -21.91 6.77 -13.67
C ALA A 52 -21.78 7.76 -14.82
N GLY A 53 -21.82 7.26 -16.06
CA GLY A 53 -21.99 8.09 -17.26
C GLY A 53 -20.72 8.69 -17.86
N SER A 54 -19.54 8.10 -17.62
CA SER A 54 -18.37 8.45 -18.44
C SER A 54 -18.50 7.83 -19.83
N GLU A 55 -18.41 8.67 -20.86
CA GLU A 55 -18.57 8.30 -22.27
C GLU A 55 -17.74 7.07 -22.68
N ASP A 56 -18.31 6.24 -23.55
CA ASP A 56 -17.61 5.12 -24.19
C ASP A 56 -16.34 5.62 -24.89
N GLY A 57 -15.17 5.16 -24.45
CA GLY A 57 -13.87 5.45 -25.09
C GLY A 57 -12.90 6.30 -24.27
N ALA A 58 -13.32 6.94 -23.18
CA ALA A 58 -12.37 7.50 -22.22
C ALA A 58 -11.78 6.36 -21.35
N PHE A 59 -10.53 6.51 -20.89
CA PHE A 59 -9.91 5.61 -19.91
C PHE A 59 -10.79 5.52 -18.66
N THR A 60 -11.66 4.52 -18.58
CA THR A 60 -12.79 4.46 -17.65
C THR A 60 -12.73 3.24 -16.74
N SER A 61 -13.24 3.39 -15.52
CA SER A 61 -13.36 2.32 -14.52
C SER A 61 -14.23 1.17 -15.03
N ALA A 62 -13.90 -0.09 -14.70
CA ALA A 62 -14.68 -1.27 -15.13
C ALA A 62 -16.14 -1.25 -14.64
N ILE A 63 -16.41 -0.44 -13.62
CA ILE A 63 -17.75 -0.26 -13.06
C ILE A 63 -18.55 0.85 -13.75
N ALA A 64 -17.89 1.76 -14.48
CA ALA A 64 -18.55 2.86 -15.17
C ALA A 64 -19.38 2.40 -16.38
N SER A 65 -19.02 1.26 -16.97
CA SER A 65 -19.81 0.61 -18.04
C SER A 65 -21.03 -0.16 -17.51
N LEU A 66 -21.18 -0.28 -16.18
CA LEU A 66 -22.32 -0.99 -15.59
C LEU A 66 -23.51 -0.05 -15.38
N PRO A 67 -24.75 -0.58 -15.47
CA PRO A 67 -25.93 0.15 -15.02
C PRO A 67 -25.77 0.62 -13.57
N ILE A 68 -26.26 1.82 -13.27
CA ILE A 68 -26.14 2.46 -11.94
C ILE A 68 -26.61 1.52 -10.82
N SER A 69 -27.68 0.74 -11.05
CA SER A 69 -28.21 -0.24 -10.11
C SER A 69 -27.21 -1.36 -9.78
N VAL A 70 -26.47 -1.86 -10.77
CA VAL A 70 -25.47 -2.91 -10.60
C VAL A 70 -24.25 -2.35 -9.88
N MET A 71 -23.77 -1.17 -10.30
CA MET A 71 -22.64 -0.49 -9.67
C MET A 71 -22.89 -0.26 -8.17
N THR A 72 -24.03 0.33 -7.81
CA THR A 72 -24.41 0.60 -6.42
C THR A 72 -24.71 -0.69 -5.65
N GLY A 73 -25.22 -1.74 -6.30
CA GLY A 73 -25.31 -3.07 -5.70
C GLY A 73 -23.95 -3.64 -5.29
N VAL A 74 -22.95 -3.56 -6.18
CA VAL A 74 -21.59 -4.07 -5.93
C VAL A 74 -20.88 -3.25 -4.86
N VAL A 75 -20.90 -1.91 -4.93
CA VAL A 75 -20.35 -1.04 -3.87
C VAL A 75 -20.99 -1.39 -2.52
N GLY A 76 -22.32 -1.45 -2.49
CA GLY A 76 -23.08 -1.71 -1.27
C GLY A 76 -22.74 -3.08 -0.67
N PHE A 77 -22.64 -4.10 -1.51
CA PHE A 77 -22.25 -5.45 -1.06
C PHE A 77 -20.84 -5.49 -0.47
N VAL A 78 -19.85 -4.89 -1.15
CA VAL A 78 -18.46 -4.84 -0.67
C VAL A 78 -18.36 -4.01 0.63
N ALA A 79 -19.05 -2.88 0.70
CA ALA A 79 -19.08 -2.02 1.87
C ALA A 79 -19.76 -2.73 3.06
N LEU A 80 -20.87 -3.43 2.83
CA LEU A 80 -21.55 -4.23 3.86
C LEU A 80 -20.68 -5.38 4.35
N LEU A 81 -20.03 -6.11 3.44
CA LEU A 81 -19.12 -7.20 3.80
C LEU A 81 -17.94 -6.66 4.63
N SER A 82 -17.33 -5.56 4.21
CA SER A 82 -16.27 -4.87 4.95
C SER A 82 -16.76 -4.44 6.34
N PHE A 83 -17.96 -3.86 6.44
CA PHE A 83 -18.57 -3.48 7.72
C PHE A 83 -18.77 -4.68 8.65
N VAL A 84 -19.32 -5.79 8.14
CA VAL A 84 -19.53 -7.01 8.95
C VAL A 84 -18.19 -7.56 9.44
N LEU A 85 -17.19 -7.64 8.56
CA LEU A 85 -15.87 -8.15 8.90
C LEU A 85 -15.15 -7.28 9.95
N SER A 86 -15.34 -5.96 9.93
CA SER A 86 -14.76 -5.05 10.93
C SER A 86 -15.58 -4.96 12.22
N ALA A 87 -16.90 -5.14 12.15
CA ALA A 87 -17.80 -5.03 13.30
C ALA A 87 -17.82 -6.32 14.16
N VAL A 88 -17.71 -7.50 13.56
CA VAL A 88 -17.74 -8.78 14.30
C VAL A 88 -16.67 -8.87 15.40
N PRO A 89 -15.39 -8.49 15.19
CA PRO A 89 -14.40 -8.49 16.26
C PRO A 89 -14.62 -7.39 17.32
N LEU A 90 -15.40 -6.35 17.01
CA LEU A 90 -15.79 -5.32 17.98
C LEU A 90 -16.88 -5.81 18.93
N THR A 91 -17.83 -6.59 18.42
CA THR A 91 -19.00 -7.09 19.18
C THR A 91 -18.73 -8.43 19.86
N VAL A 92 -18.03 -9.36 19.19
CA VAL A 92 -17.84 -10.72 19.67
C VAL A 92 -16.48 -10.89 20.36
N ALA A 93 -16.49 -10.97 21.70
CA ALA A 93 -15.27 -11.12 22.50
C ALA A 93 -14.42 -12.34 22.11
N ARG A 94 -15.05 -13.47 21.77
CA ARG A 94 -14.35 -14.69 21.33
C ARG A 94 -13.54 -14.50 20.04
N VAL A 95 -14.09 -13.75 19.08
CA VAL A 95 -13.38 -13.44 17.82
C VAL A 95 -12.22 -12.49 18.09
N ARG A 96 -12.42 -11.54 19.00
CA ARG A 96 -11.37 -10.62 19.45
C ARG A 96 -10.20 -11.35 20.12
N GLU A 97 -10.49 -12.36 20.93
CA GLU A 97 -9.44 -13.19 21.56
C GLU A 97 -8.62 -13.95 20.51
N ARG A 98 -9.26 -14.42 19.43
CA ARG A 98 -8.55 -15.04 18.30
C ARG A 98 -7.59 -14.10 17.60
N LEU A 99 -7.75 -12.77 17.66
CA LEU A 99 -6.81 -11.82 17.03
C LEU A 99 -5.40 -11.86 17.63
N HIS A 100 -5.20 -12.55 18.76
CA HIS A 100 -3.87 -12.83 19.31
C HIS A 100 -3.18 -14.03 18.62
N GLU A 101 -3.94 -14.90 17.95
CA GLU A 101 -3.42 -16.07 17.26
C GLU A 101 -2.73 -15.71 15.93
N PRO A 102 -1.65 -16.42 15.54
CA PRO A 102 -0.99 -16.22 14.25
C PRO A 102 -1.91 -16.42 13.04
N SER A 103 -2.79 -17.42 13.13
CA SER A 103 -3.77 -17.78 12.09
C SER A 103 -4.73 -16.62 11.82
N ALA A 104 -5.27 -16.00 12.87
CA ALA A 104 -6.23 -14.91 12.74
C ALA A 104 -5.59 -13.63 12.19
N VAL A 105 -4.38 -13.26 12.62
CA VAL A 105 -3.67 -12.09 12.07
C VAL A 105 -3.33 -12.30 10.58
N ARG A 106 -3.00 -13.53 10.17
CA ARG A 106 -2.82 -13.87 8.75
C ARG A 106 -4.13 -13.78 7.98
N ALA A 107 -5.23 -14.32 8.52
CA ALA A 107 -6.55 -14.22 7.90
C ALA A 107 -6.99 -12.75 7.74
N LEU A 108 -6.73 -11.91 8.75
CA LEU A 108 -6.95 -10.47 8.69
C LEU A 108 -6.15 -9.81 7.56
N GLY A 109 -4.89 -10.20 7.38
CA GLY A 109 -4.07 -9.74 6.26
C GLY A 109 -4.62 -10.18 4.90
N VAL A 110 -5.08 -11.42 4.77
CA VAL A 110 -5.72 -11.92 3.54
C VAL A 110 -6.99 -11.13 3.23
N VAL A 111 -7.82 -10.84 4.23
CA VAL A 111 -9.02 -9.99 4.08
C VAL A 111 -8.64 -8.58 3.64
N ALA A 112 -7.64 -7.96 4.27
CA ALA A 112 -7.18 -6.63 3.91
C ALA A 112 -6.67 -6.58 2.45
N LEU A 113 -5.91 -7.59 2.03
CA LEU A 113 -5.43 -7.71 0.65
C LEU A 113 -6.56 -8.00 -0.34
N ALA A 114 -7.53 -8.83 0.02
CA ALA A 114 -8.70 -9.12 -0.81
C ALA A 114 -9.58 -7.88 -1.01
N ILE A 115 -9.85 -7.12 0.05
CA ILE A 115 -10.57 -5.85 -0.03
C ILE A 115 -9.78 -4.85 -0.89
N THR A 116 -8.46 -4.77 -0.71
CA THR A 116 -7.60 -3.93 -1.55
C THR A 116 -7.71 -4.33 -3.02
N ALA A 117 -7.61 -5.62 -3.34
CA ALA A 117 -7.71 -6.13 -4.70
C ALA A 117 -9.08 -5.84 -5.33
N VAL A 118 -10.17 -6.09 -4.60
CA VAL A 118 -11.54 -5.80 -5.06
C VAL A 118 -11.71 -4.30 -5.30
N VAL A 119 -11.33 -3.47 -4.34
CA VAL A 119 -11.47 -2.01 -4.47
C VAL A 119 -10.67 -1.51 -5.67
N THR A 120 -9.40 -1.92 -5.77
CA THR A 120 -8.51 -1.54 -6.87
C THR A 120 -9.08 -1.94 -8.24
N VAL A 121 -9.45 -3.22 -8.41
CA VAL A 121 -9.85 -3.78 -9.72
C VAL A 121 -11.17 -3.19 -10.20
N PHE A 122 -12.16 -3.06 -9.31
CA PHE A 122 -13.51 -2.64 -9.69
C PHE A 122 -13.66 -1.13 -9.76
N PHE A 123 -13.10 -0.39 -8.80
CA PHE A 123 -13.47 1.02 -8.59
C PHE A 123 -12.49 2.01 -9.16
N THR A 124 -11.33 1.54 -9.59
CA THR A 124 -10.25 2.47 -9.90
C THR A 124 -9.79 2.41 -11.32
N ASP A 125 -9.25 3.56 -11.69
CA ASP A 125 -9.01 3.96 -13.05
C ASP A 125 -7.63 4.60 -13.15
N THR A 126 -7.20 4.76 -14.39
CA THR A 126 -5.98 5.48 -14.74
C THR A 126 -6.03 6.96 -14.33
N LEU A 127 -7.23 7.53 -14.13
CA LEU A 127 -7.41 8.92 -13.71
C LEU A 127 -6.71 9.25 -12.40
N LEU A 128 -6.82 8.39 -11.38
CA LEU A 128 -6.13 8.62 -10.10
C LEU A 128 -4.60 8.66 -10.29
N LEU A 129 -4.08 7.78 -11.15
CA LEU A 129 -2.66 7.72 -11.49
C LEU A 129 -2.23 8.92 -12.34
N ALA A 130 -3.08 9.39 -13.25
CA ALA A 130 -2.84 10.59 -14.04
C ALA A 130 -2.77 11.83 -13.13
N TYR A 131 -3.69 11.98 -12.18
CA TYR A 131 -3.68 13.08 -11.21
C TYR A 131 -2.52 12.99 -10.21
N LEU A 132 -2.11 11.78 -9.83
CA LEU A 132 -0.85 11.59 -9.11
C LEU A 132 0.35 12.07 -9.95
N GLY A 133 0.35 11.76 -11.25
CA GLY A 133 1.33 12.27 -12.20
C GLY A 133 1.33 13.80 -12.28
N TYR A 134 0.16 14.42 -12.43
CA TYR A 134 0.02 15.88 -12.45
C TYR A 134 0.61 16.51 -11.18
N ALA A 135 0.24 16.01 -10.01
CA ALA A 135 0.77 16.48 -8.74
C ALA A 135 2.31 16.36 -8.66
N LEU A 136 2.88 15.23 -9.10
CA LEU A 136 4.34 15.02 -9.13
C LEU A 136 5.04 15.91 -10.17
N SER A 137 4.36 16.26 -11.26
CA SER A 137 4.84 17.20 -12.27
C SER A 137 4.58 18.67 -11.93
N LEU A 138 4.06 18.97 -10.72
CA LEU A 138 3.68 20.30 -10.25
C LEU A 138 2.58 20.98 -11.10
N GLN A 139 1.69 20.16 -11.66
CA GLN A 139 0.52 20.59 -12.42
C GLN A 139 -0.74 20.38 -11.57
N PHE A 140 -1.58 21.41 -11.50
CA PHE A 140 -2.78 21.41 -10.65
C PHE A 140 -4.05 21.71 -11.46
N PRO A 141 -4.44 20.82 -12.40
CA PRO A 141 -5.72 20.96 -13.09
C PRO A 141 -6.89 20.78 -12.10
N PRO A 142 -8.09 21.34 -12.40
CA PRO A 142 -9.28 21.14 -11.60
C PRO A 142 -9.59 19.65 -11.43
N ILE A 143 -9.72 19.19 -10.18
CA ILE A 143 -9.89 17.76 -9.88
C ILE A 143 -11.34 17.34 -10.18
N PRO A 144 -11.57 16.39 -11.08
CA PRO A 144 -12.91 15.93 -11.42
C PRO A 144 -13.45 15.03 -10.31
N ALA A 145 -14.78 15.03 -10.15
CA ALA A 145 -15.44 14.26 -9.09
C ALA A 145 -15.06 12.76 -9.05
N PRO A 146 -14.90 12.04 -10.19
CA PRO A 146 -14.48 10.64 -10.16
C PRO A 146 -13.13 10.41 -9.46
N VAL A 147 -12.16 11.32 -9.62
CA VAL A 147 -10.84 11.20 -8.97
C VAL A 147 -10.96 11.34 -7.45
N ILE A 148 -11.81 12.27 -6.98
CA ILE A 148 -12.09 12.46 -5.55
C ILE A 148 -12.72 11.18 -4.98
N TRP A 149 -13.71 10.62 -5.68
CA TRP A 149 -14.38 9.40 -5.22
C TRP A 149 -13.48 8.17 -5.27
N GLN A 150 -12.58 8.05 -6.24
CA GLN A 150 -11.55 7.00 -6.25
C GLN A 150 -10.61 7.12 -5.05
N ALA A 151 -10.16 8.34 -4.73
CA ALA A 151 -9.32 8.58 -3.55
C ALA A 151 -10.06 8.24 -2.24
N ILE A 152 -11.35 8.61 -2.14
CA ILE A 152 -12.24 8.23 -1.05
C ILE A 152 -12.30 6.70 -0.92
N MET A 153 -12.59 5.98 -2.00
CA MET A 153 -12.70 4.50 -1.97
C MET A 153 -11.43 3.82 -1.45
N LEU A 154 -10.24 4.36 -1.76
CA LEU A 154 -8.96 3.83 -1.29
C LEU A 154 -8.68 4.01 0.21
N ILE A 155 -9.44 4.87 0.91
CA ILE A 155 -9.35 5.00 2.36
C ILE A 155 -9.71 3.68 3.05
N GLY A 156 -10.70 2.93 2.52
CA GLY A 156 -11.11 1.64 3.08
C GLY A 156 -9.97 0.62 3.11
N PRO A 157 -9.36 0.26 1.96
CA PRO A 157 -8.16 -0.56 1.89
C PRO A 157 -7.03 -0.08 2.80
N LEU A 158 -6.75 1.23 2.83
CA LEU A 158 -5.72 1.80 3.68
C LEU A 158 -5.99 1.55 5.17
N LEU A 159 -7.23 1.74 5.62
CA LEU A 159 -7.65 1.43 6.99
C LEU A 159 -7.45 -0.05 7.33
N TRP A 160 -7.81 -0.96 6.42
CA TRP A 160 -7.59 -2.40 6.62
C TRP A 160 -6.11 -2.77 6.70
N LEU A 161 -5.26 -2.19 5.85
CA LEU A 161 -3.80 -2.39 5.92
C LEU A 161 -3.22 -1.84 7.23
N VAL A 162 -3.72 -0.70 7.71
CA VAL A 162 -3.33 -0.14 9.01
C VAL A 162 -3.77 -1.06 10.15
N VAL A 163 -5.02 -1.54 10.14
CA VAL A 163 -5.53 -2.48 11.15
C VAL A 163 -4.69 -3.75 11.20
N TRP A 164 -4.38 -4.33 10.04
CA TRP A 164 -3.52 -5.51 9.94
C TRP A 164 -2.12 -5.24 10.50
N ALA A 165 -1.50 -4.12 10.11
CA ALA A 165 -0.18 -3.72 10.60
C ALA A 165 -0.18 -3.52 12.12
N VAL A 166 -1.18 -2.83 12.67
CA VAL A 166 -1.28 -2.60 14.12
C VAL A 166 -1.49 -3.93 14.87
N ALA A 167 -2.38 -4.80 14.41
CA ALA A 167 -2.62 -6.11 15.01
C ALA A 167 -1.33 -6.95 15.06
N GLU A 168 -0.57 -6.96 13.97
CA GLU A 168 0.71 -7.66 13.90
C GLU A 168 1.76 -7.07 14.86
N ARG A 169 1.86 -5.74 14.95
CA ARG A 169 2.78 -5.06 15.87
C ARG A 169 2.44 -5.39 17.33
N SER A 170 1.16 -5.35 17.67
CA SER A 170 0.69 -5.62 19.02
C SER A 170 0.92 -7.06 19.44
N ARG A 171 0.72 -8.03 18.54
CA ARG A 171 1.05 -9.43 18.79
C ARG A 171 2.53 -9.61 19.10
N ARG A 172 3.42 -8.95 18.33
CA ARG A 172 4.87 -8.99 18.57
C ARG A 172 5.23 -8.35 19.92
N ALA A 173 4.58 -7.26 20.31
CA ALA A 173 4.78 -6.63 21.63
C ALA A 173 4.32 -7.53 22.79
N GLY A 174 3.21 -8.26 22.65
CA GLY A 174 2.73 -9.20 23.66
C GLY A 174 3.68 -10.37 23.90
N LEU A 175 4.31 -10.89 22.85
CA LEU A 175 5.36 -11.92 22.97
C LEU A 175 6.57 -11.42 23.78
N ARG A 176 6.95 -10.13 23.64
CA ARG A 176 8.05 -9.51 24.40
C ARG A 176 7.74 -9.47 25.89
N SER A 177 6.58 -8.94 26.27
CA SER A 177 6.19 -8.86 27.69
C SER A 177 6.09 -10.22 28.38
N ASN A 178 5.81 -11.30 27.64
CA ASN A 178 5.76 -12.64 28.22
C ASN A 178 7.15 -13.28 28.35
N SER A 179 8.04 -13.01 27.39
CA SER A 179 9.45 -13.42 27.43
C SER A 179 10.19 -12.76 28.60
N ASP A 180 9.97 -11.46 28.83
CA ASP A 180 10.63 -10.71 29.91
C ASP A 180 10.13 -11.09 31.31
N ARG A 181 8.93 -11.71 31.41
CA ARG A 181 8.36 -12.20 32.68
C ARG A 181 8.81 -13.62 33.04
N HIS A 182 9.38 -14.36 32.10
CA HIS A 182 10.09 -15.61 32.36
C HIS A 182 11.58 -15.43 32.06
N PRO A 183 12.33 -14.62 32.83
CA PRO A 183 13.76 -14.85 32.89
C PRO A 183 13.89 -16.27 33.44
N ALA A 184 14.58 -17.14 32.70
CA ALA A 184 14.88 -18.48 33.15
C ALA A 184 15.42 -18.40 34.58
N GLY A 185 14.61 -18.83 35.55
CA GLY A 185 15.15 -19.37 36.78
C GLY A 185 15.98 -20.56 36.35
N ASP A 186 17.27 -20.51 36.68
CA ASP A 186 18.28 -21.54 36.47
C ASP A 186 19.16 -21.41 35.21
N ALA A 187 20.18 -20.55 35.31
CA ALA A 187 21.53 -20.84 34.80
C ALA A 187 22.53 -19.92 35.51
N GLY A 188 23.43 -20.54 36.27
CA GLY A 188 24.47 -19.87 37.05
C GLY A 188 25.52 -19.12 36.21
N SER A 189 26.21 -18.24 36.93
CA SER A 189 27.44 -17.52 36.61
C SER A 189 28.32 -18.09 35.47
N VAL A 190 28.60 -17.27 34.45
CA VAL A 190 29.95 -17.12 33.86
C VAL A 190 30.11 -15.70 33.30
N ASP A 191 31.22 -15.07 33.69
CA ASP A 191 31.92 -13.88 33.21
C ASP A 191 31.39 -13.07 32.01
N GLY A 192 31.17 -11.76 32.27
CA GLY A 192 32.27 -10.80 32.06
C GLY A 192 32.91 -10.74 30.66
N SER A 193 32.13 -10.66 29.58
CA SER A 193 32.63 -10.10 28.33
C SER A 193 31.77 -8.93 27.89
N ALA A 194 32.35 -7.74 27.86
CA ALA A 194 31.76 -6.53 27.31
C ALA A 194 31.20 -6.82 25.92
N VAL A 195 29.87 -6.86 25.82
CA VAL A 195 29.16 -6.91 24.55
C VAL A 195 29.47 -5.59 23.84
N PRO A 196 30.07 -5.60 22.63
CA PRO A 196 30.23 -4.36 21.89
C PRO A 196 28.84 -3.84 21.57
N GLU A 197 28.52 -2.63 22.03
CA GLU A 197 27.38 -1.82 21.60
C GLU A 197 27.53 -1.50 20.10
N GLY A 198 27.26 -2.50 19.26
CA GLY A 198 27.61 -2.48 17.85
C GLY A 198 26.53 -3.17 17.03
N SER A 199 25.60 -2.36 16.52
CA SER A 199 24.81 -2.68 15.33
C SER A 199 24.00 -3.99 15.37
N GLY A 200 22.85 -3.95 16.05
CA GLY A 200 21.75 -4.89 15.80
C GLY A 200 21.11 -4.72 14.42
N SER A 201 21.90 -4.64 13.34
CA SER A 201 21.42 -4.65 11.96
C SER A 201 20.99 -6.08 11.65
N THR A 202 19.69 -6.34 11.79
CA THR A 202 19.07 -7.56 11.27
C THR A 202 19.37 -7.65 9.78
N ALA A 203 19.96 -8.77 9.35
CA ALA A 203 20.37 -8.94 7.96
C ALA A 203 19.18 -8.73 7.01
N VAL A 204 19.40 -7.99 5.92
CA VAL A 204 18.38 -7.77 4.89
C VAL A 204 18.14 -9.08 4.14
N SER A 205 16.89 -9.56 4.14
CA SER A 205 16.50 -10.80 3.46
C SER A 205 16.68 -10.70 1.94
N THR A 206 16.96 -11.84 1.29
CA THR A 206 17.09 -11.91 -0.17
C THR A 206 15.83 -11.47 -0.90
N SER A 207 14.64 -11.80 -0.36
CA SER A 207 13.36 -11.36 -0.92
C SER A 207 13.18 -9.84 -0.85
N ALA A 208 13.64 -9.18 0.22
CA ALA A 208 13.62 -7.72 0.32
C ALA A 208 14.55 -7.06 -0.69
N LYS A 209 15.76 -7.63 -0.88
CA LYS A 209 16.70 -7.14 -1.90
C LYS A 209 16.14 -7.29 -3.31
N LEU A 210 15.53 -8.44 -3.62
CA LEU A 210 14.89 -8.69 -4.91
C LEU A 210 13.73 -7.72 -5.16
N ALA A 211 12.88 -7.51 -4.15
CA ALA A 211 11.76 -6.58 -4.26
C ALA A 211 12.22 -5.13 -4.46
N VAL A 212 13.26 -4.70 -3.74
CA VAL A 212 13.87 -3.38 -4.02
C VAL A 212 14.47 -3.33 -5.41
N ALA A 213 15.17 -4.37 -5.88
CA ALA A 213 15.72 -4.39 -7.22
C ALA A 213 14.62 -4.21 -8.28
N VAL A 214 13.52 -4.96 -8.19
CA VAL A 214 12.36 -4.79 -9.09
C VAL A 214 11.77 -3.39 -8.96
N ALA A 215 11.59 -2.89 -7.73
CA ALA A 215 11.01 -1.58 -7.45
C ALA A 215 11.93 -0.39 -7.80
N VAL A 216 13.18 -0.66 -8.19
CA VAL A 216 14.14 0.31 -8.72
C VAL A 216 14.21 0.21 -10.25
N VAL A 217 14.29 -1.02 -10.78
CA VAL A 217 14.48 -1.27 -12.21
C VAL A 217 13.26 -0.82 -13.01
N VAL A 218 12.04 -1.13 -12.57
CA VAL A 218 10.81 -0.79 -13.32
C VAL A 218 10.63 0.74 -13.47
N PRO A 219 10.60 1.54 -12.39
CA PRO A 219 10.54 3.00 -12.54
C PRO A 219 11.80 3.57 -13.18
N GLY A 220 12.95 2.88 -13.10
CA GLY A 220 14.19 3.28 -13.76
C GLY A 220 14.08 3.24 -15.28
N PHE A 221 13.48 2.19 -15.85
CA PHE A 221 13.17 2.13 -17.28
C PHE A 221 12.22 3.25 -17.70
N TYR A 222 11.17 3.50 -16.91
CA TYR A 222 10.24 4.61 -17.17
C TYR A 222 10.95 5.97 -17.12
N ALA A 223 11.77 6.23 -16.11
CA ALA A 223 12.49 7.49 -15.98
C ALA A 223 13.48 7.70 -17.13
N LEU A 224 14.21 6.64 -17.51
CA LEU A 224 15.19 6.69 -18.59
C LEU A 224 14.54 7.08 -19.93
N THR A 225 13.41 6.47 -20.30
CA THR A 225 12.73 6.81 -21.57
C THR A 225 12.29 8.27 -21.58
N ARG A 226 11.71 8.76 -20.47
CA ARG A 226 11.27 10.15 -20.35
C ARG A 226 12.42 11.16 -20.35
N ILE A 227 13.55 10.83 -19.74
CA ILE A 227 14.78 11.66 -19.80
C ILE A 227 15.31 11.72 -21.23
N LEU A 228 15.40 10.59 -21.93
CA LEU A 228 15.88 10.55 -23.32
C LEU A 228 15.02 11.42 -24.25
N TRP A 229 13.71 11.37 -24.11
CA TRP A 229 12.80 12.23 -24.88
C TRP A 229 12.99 13.71 -24.57
N ALA A 230 13.17 14.07 -23.29
CA ALA A 230 13.45 15.45 -22.89
C ALA A 230 14.81 15.96 -23.40
N LEU A 231 15.77 15.05 -23.63
CA LEU A 231 17.08 15.35 -24.24
C LEU A 231 17.05 15.39 -25.78
N GLY A 232 15.89 15.19 -26.41
CA GLY A 232 15.77 15.21 -27.87
C GLY A 232 16.05 13.88 -28.56
N ILE A 233 16.09 12.77 -27.81
CA ILE A 233 16.36 11.43 -28.35
C ILE A 233 15.02 10.67 -28.45
N PRO A 234 14.40 10.57 -29.65
CA PRO A 234 13.03 10.03 -29.83
C PRO A 234 12.99 8.50 -29.80
N ILE A 235 13.54 7.87 -28.76
CA ILE A 235 13.59 6.41 -28.68
C ILE A 235 12.19 5.80 -28.67
N GLY A 236 11.89 4.96 -29.66
CA GLY A 236 10.61 4.25 -29.80
C GLY A 236 9.42 5.12 -30.21
N LEU A 237 9.62 6.39 -30.59
CA LEU A 237 8.58 7.29 -31.09
C LEU A 237 8.73 7.54 -32.61
N SER A 238 7.62 7.77 -33.30
CA SER A 238 7.66 8.33 -34.66
C SER A 238 8.05 9.81 -34.62
N GLN A 239 8.67 10.33 -35.69
CA GLN A 239 9.08 11.74 -35.74
C GLN A 239 7.89 12.70 -35.54
N GLY A 240 6.76 12.44 -36.21
CA GLY A 240 5.56 13.28 -36.06
C GLY A 240 5.04 13.33 -34.62
N LEU A 241 5.07 12.21 -33.89
CA LEU A 241 4.67 12.17 -32.48
C LEU A 241 5.68 12.89 -31.57
N PHE A 242 6.96 12.76 -31.89
CA PHE A 242 8.02 13.47 -31.16
C PHE A 242 7.89 14.99 -31.29
N ASP A 243 7.71 15.48 -32.52
CA ASP A 243 7.55 16.90 -32.84
C ASP A 243 6.29 17.47 -32.18
N GLU A 244 5.18 16.73 -32.24
CA GLU A 244 3.94 17.11 -31.57
C GLU A 244 4.15 17.25 -30.06
N GLY A 245 4.78 16.25 -29.43
CA GLY A 245 5.05 16.29 -28.00
C GLY A 245 5.99 17.42 -27.59
N GLN A 246 6.92 17.81 -28.46
CA GLN A 246 7.77 18.97 -28.24
C GLN A 246 6.95 20.27 -28.31
N ARG A 247 6.06 20.39 -29.30
CA ARG A 247 5.19 21.55 -29.51
C ARG A 247 4.28 21.83 -28.32
N VAL A 248 3.67 20.79 -27.73
CA VAL A 248 2.75 20.93 -26.58
C VAL A 248 3.44 20.80 -25.22
N GLY A 249 4.76 20.65 -25.19
CA GLY A 249 5.53 20.56 -23.93
C GLY A 249 5.37 19.25 -23.16
N LEU A 250 4.90 18.16 -23.80
CA LEU A 250 4.75 16.83 -23.21
C LEU A 250 6.07 16.31 -22.60
N TRP A 251 7.21 16.60 -23.24
CA TRP A 251 8.52 16.11 -22.79
C TRP A 251 9.03 16.79 -21.52
N HIS A 252 8.63 18.05 -21.26
CA HIS A 252 8.93 18.73 -19.99
C HIS A 252 8.16 18.11 -18.82
N SER A 253 6.88 17.79 -19.05
CA SER A 253 6.05 17.08 -18.07
C SER A 253 6.60 15.67 -17.81
N GLY A 254 7.02 14.98 -18.87
CA GLY A 254 7.69 13.68 -18.79
C GLY A 254 8.99 13.75 -17.99
N LEU A 255 9.80 14.79 -18.16
CA LEU A 255 11.03 14.99 -17.38
C LEU A 255 10.74 15.18 -15.89
N ALA A 256 9.74 15.99 -15.53
CA ALA A 256 9.36 16.17 -14.14
C ALA A 256 8.95 14.84 -13.47
N LEU A 257 8.17 14.02 -14.18
CA LEU A 257 7.82 12.66 -13.73
C LEU A 257 9.05 11.75 -13.62
N ALA A 258 10.01 11.85 -14.55
CA ALA A 258 11.25 11.09 -14.49
C ALA A 258 12.09 11.46 -13.26
N LEU A 259 12.21 12.75 -12.94
CA LEU A 259 12.91 13.23 -11.75
C LEU A 259 12.22 12.75 -10.47
N ALA A 260 10.88 12.80 -10.43
CA ALA A 260 10.11 12.24 -9.32
C ALA A 260 10.32 10.73 -9.18
N ALA A 261 10.37 9.98 -10.29
CA ALA A 261 10.67 8.55 -10.29
C ALA A 261 12.10 8.27 -9.79
N VAL A 262 13.10 9.07 -10.19
CA VAL A 262 14.48 8.97 -9.68
C VAL A 262 14.54 9.23 -8.18
N ALA A 263 13.83 10.25 -7.68
CA ALA A 263 13.72 10.48 -6.24
C ALA A 263 13.07 9.29 -5.52
N GLY A 264 11.99 8.72 -6.09
CA GLY A 264 11.34 7.52 -5.59
C GLY A 264 12.26 6.28 -5.58
N ILE A 265 13.10 6.12 -6.60
CA ILE A 265 14.12 5.06 -6.69
C ILE A 265 15.12 5.21 -5.55
N LEU A 266 15.64 6.42 -5.32
CA LEU A 266 16.54 6.69 -4.21
C LEU A 266 15.85 6.30 -2.89
N LEU A 267 14.65 6.82 -2.61
CA LEU A 267 13.88 6.47 -1.40
C LEU A 267 13.66 4.95 -1.25
N THR A 268 13.39 4.25 -2.34
CA THR A 268 13.20 2.79 -2.37
C THR A 268 14.48 2.03 -2.03
N LEU A 269 15.65 2.49 -2.50
CA LEU A 269 16.95 1.94 -2.09
C LEU A 269 17.16 2.11 -0.57
N GLY A 270 16.64 3.18 0.02
CA GLY A 270 16.67 3.42 1.46
C GLY A 270 16.05 2.28 2.29
N LEU A 271 15.07 1.56 1.73
CA LEU A 271 14.42 0.44 2.41
C LEU A 271 15.37 -0.73 2.70
N VAL A 272 16.52 -0.83 2.02
CA VAL A 272 17.54 -1.87 2.26
C VAL A 272 18.91 -1.31 2.65
N GLN A 273 19.07 0.01 2.63
CA GLN A 273 20.34 0.68 2.93
C GLN A 273 20.33 1.29 4.34
N LYS A 274 21.53 1.48 4.91
CA LYS A 274 21.70 2.02 6.28
C LYS A 274 21.09 3.42 6.44
N TRP A 275 21.10 4.22 5.37
CA TRP A 275 20.63 5.60 5.40
C TRP A 275 19.09 5.72 5.56
N GLY A 276 18.34 4.69 5.16
CA GLY A 276 16.90 4.64 5.42
C GLY A 276 16.56 4.34 6.87
N GLU A 277 17.54 3.92 7.68
CA GLU A 277 17.37 3.65 9.11
C GLU A 277 17.88 4.78 10.00
N ARG A 278 18.98 5.42 9.57
CA ARG A 278 19.55 6.61 10.19
C ARG A 278 19.97 7.58 9.10
N LEU A 279 19.55 8.83 9.23
CA LEU A 279 19.87 9.86 8.27
C LEU A 279 21.41 10.02 8.14
N PRO A 280 21.95 10.13 6.91
CA PRO A 280 23.37 10.34 6.71
C PRO A 280 23.90 11.56 7.47
N ALA A 281 25.12 11.47 7.98
CA ALA A 281 25.74 12.55 8.77
C ALA A 281 25.90 13.87 7.98
N TRP A 282 25.93 13.80 6.65
CA TRP A 282 26.04 14.99 5.78
C TRP A 282 24.75 15.80 5.67
N LEU A 283 23.60 15.32 6.19
CA LEU A 283 22.33 16.08 6.23
C LEU A 283 22.29 17.17 7.34
N GLY A 284 23.46 17.62 7.80
CA GLY A 284 23.58 18.66 8.81
C GLY A 284 22.87 18.30 10.12
N PRO A 285 21.97 19.16 10.65
CA PRO A 285 21.34 18.96 11.97
C PRO A 285 20.38 17.76 12.02
N LEU A 286 19.98 17.22 10.87
CA LEU A 286 19.18 15.99 10.79
C LEU A 286 20.04 14.72 10.74
N GLY A 287 21.35 14.85 10.50
CA GLY A 287 22.27 13.74 10.37
C GLY A 287 22.37 12.90 11.64
N GLY A 288 22.49 11.59 11.47
CA GLY A 288 22.59 10.61 12.56
C GLY A 288 21.27 10.27 13.26
N ARG A 289 20.20 11.04 13.04
CA ARG A 289 18.89 10.78 13.65
C ARG A 289 18.27 9.49 13.09
N ARG A 290 17.62 8.71 13.96
CA ARG A 290 16.87 7.53 13.55
C ARG A 290 15.65 7.95 12.73
N VAL A 291 15.45 7.29 11.58
CA VAL A 291 14.28 7.51 10.74
C VAL A 291 13.07 6.80 11.38
N PRO A 292 11.97 7.51 11.67
CA PRO A 292 10.74 6.89 12.16
C PRO A 292 10.23 5.86 11.15
N ILE A 293 9.83 4.67 11.61
CA ILE A 293 9.33 3.59 10.72
C ILE A 293 8.17 4.11 9.85
N THR A 294 7.24 4.85 10.45
CA THR A 294 6.06 5.41 9.79
C THR A 294 6.39 6.41 8.69
N LEU A 295 7.49 7.15 8.82
CA LEU A 295 7.92 8.14 7.83
C LEU A 295 8.28 7.48 6.48
N ALA A 296 8.83 6.27 6.52
CA ALA A 296 9.11 5.50 5.31
C ALA A 296 7.90 4.67 4.86
N THR A 297 7.19 4.03 5.79
CA THR A 297 6.14 3.06 5.41
C THR A 297 4.86 3.69 4.92
N ILE A 298 4.44 4.84 5.47
CA ILE A 298 3.16 5.46 5.07
C ILE A 298 3.25 5.96 3.63
N PRO A 299 4.24 6.78 3.22
CA PRO A 299 4.32 7.24 1.84
C PRO A 299 4.50 6.08 0.87
N ALA A 300 5.36 5.10 1.19
CA ALA A 300 5.59 3.96 0.32
C ALA A 300 4.33 3.07 0.14
N THR A 301 3.51 2.93 1.19
CA THR A 301 2.22 2.21 1.10
C THR A 301 1.21 2.97 0.25
N VAL A 302 1.12 4.30 0.41
CA VAL A 302 0.22 5.14 -0.39
C VAL A 302 0.62 5.11 -1.86
N VAL A 303 1.90 5.28 -2.17
CA VAL A 303 2.42 5.20 -3.54
C VAL A 303 2.22 3.81 -4.12
N SER A 304 2.56 2.75 -3.37
CA SER A 304 2.31 1.37 -3.80
C SER A 304 0.84 1.16 -4.15
N LEU A 305 -0.08 1.60 -3.29
CA LEU A 305 -1.51 1.46 -3.53
C LEU A 305 -1.95 2.26 -4.78
N ALA A 306 -1.54 3.51 -4.92
CA ALA A 306 -1.92 4.34 -6.06
C ALA A 306 -1.36 3.81 -7.40
N ILE A 307 -0.10 3.38 -7.43
CA ILE A 307 0.55 2.80 -8.62
C ILE A 307 -0.05 1.44 -8.96
N PHE A 308 -0.29 0.57 -7.98
CA PHE A 308 -0.95 -0.73 -8.22
C PHE A 308 -2.29 -0.50 -8.89
N THR A 309 -3.00 0.49 -8.37
CA THR A 309 -4.35 0.79 -8.74
C THR A 309 -4.49 1.36 -10.14
N GLY A 310 -3.73 2.40 -10.48
CA GLY A 310 -3.71 2.90 -11.85
C GLY A 310 -3.04 1.95 -12.84
N GLY A 311 -2.03 1.20 -12.39
CA GLY A 311 -1.34 0.21 -13.21
C GLY A 311 -2.27 -0.92 -13.67
N VAL A 312 -3.12 -1.43 -12.77
CA VAL A 312 -4.14 -2.43 -13.12
C VAL A 312 -5.14 -1.85 -14.12
N GLY A 313 -5.55 -0.59 -13.93
CA GLY A 313 -6.39 0.14 -14.89
C GLY A 313 -5.75 0.21 -16.29
N LEU A 314 -4.47 0.58 -16.36
CA LEU A 314 -3.72 0.67 -17.62
C LEU A 314 -3.61 -0.69 -18.33
N VAL A 315 -3.28 -1.74 -17.58
CA VAL A 315 -3.22 -3.12 -18.12
C VAL A 315 -4.59 -3.52 -18.65
N ARG A 316 -5.67 -3.28 -17.90
CA ARG A 316 -7.04 -3.57 -18.35
C ARG A 316 -7.33 -2.87 -19.68
N THR A 317 -7.09 -1.56 -19.77
CA THR A 317 -7.33 -0.77 -21.00
C THR A 317 -6.51 -1.25 -22.18
N ALA A 318 -5.24 -1.63 -21.96
CA ALA A 318 -4.37 -2.14 -23.02
C ALA A 318 -4.87 -3.48 -23.59
N PHE A 319 -5.43 -4.35 -22.74
CA PHE A 319 -5.90 -5.68 -23.14
C PHE A 319 -7.40 -5.75 -23.51
N SER A 320 -8.19 -4.72 -23.21
CA SER A 320 -9.62 -4.66 -23.56
C SER A 320 -9.90 -4.22 -25.00
N GLY A 321 -8.88 -4.17 -25.87
CA GLY A 321 -9.08 -3.99 -27.31
C GLY A 321 -8.83 -2.57 -27.84
N MET A 322 -7.87 -1.82 -27.31
CA MET A 322 -7.32 -0.62 -27.96
C MET A 322 -6.05 -0.98 -28.75
N PRO A 323 -6.14 -1.56 -29.97
CA PRO A 323 -4.97 -1.94 -30.77
C PRO A 323 -4.05 -0.75 -31.13
N GLU A 324 -4.60 0.47 -31.11
CA GLU A 324 -3.87 1.73 -31.33
C GLU A 324 -2.79 1.99 -30.27
N VAL A 325 -2.93 1.45 -29.05
CA VAL A 325 -1.93 1.58 -27.96
C VAL A 325 -0.58 0.97 -28.34
N PHE A 326 -0.60 -0.06 -29.19
CA PHE A 326 0.60 -0.72 -29.71
C PHE A 326 0.92 -0.32 -31.15
N ALA A 327 0.09 0.52 -31.78
CA ALA A 327 0.34 1.07 -33.11
C ALA A 327 1.25 2.32 -33.05
N ASP A 328 1.85 2.67 -34.19
CA ASP A 328 2.47 3.98 -34.48
C ASP A 328 3.45 4.55 -33.44
N GLY A 329 4.19 3.68 -32.73
CA GLY A 329 5.24 4.10 -31.77
C GLY A 329 4.73 4.43 -30.37
N TRP A 330 3.43 4.27 -30.09
CA TRP A 330 2.88 4.50 -28.75
C TRP A 330 3.31 3.47 -27.71
N TRP A 331 3.84 2.32 -28.15
CA TRP A 331 4.36 1.27 -27.28
C TRP A 331 5.46 1.79 -26.33
N ALA A 332 6.29 2.76 -26.76
CA ALA A 332 7.34 3.33 -25.90
C ALA A 332 6.77 4.27 -24.82
N THR A 333 5.58 4.82 -25.05
CA THR A 333 4.84 5.64 -24.09
C THR A 333 4.16 4.79 -23.03
N ILE A 334 3.52 3.69 -23.44
CA ILE A 334 2.63 2.89 -22.58
C ILE A 334 3.30 1.60 -22.10
N GLY A 335 4.18 0.99 -22.88
CA GLY A 335 4.84 -0.28 -22.55
C GLY A 335 5.49 -0.31 -21.16
N PRO A 336 6.30 0.69 -20.77
CA PRO A 336 6.88 0.73 -19.43
C PRO A 336 5.84 0.80 -18.30
N THR A 337 4.67 1.41 -18.55
CA THR A 337 3.63 1.57 -17.53
C THR A 337 2.83 0.30 -17.28
N LEU A 338 2.86 -0.67 -18.21
CA LEU A 338 2.28 -2.00 -18.02
C LEU A 338 2.96 -2.79 -16.90
N LEU A 339 4.18 -2.41 -16.51
CA LEU A 339 4.92 -3.01 -15.39
C LEU A 339 4.56 -2.38 -14.03
N PHE A 340 3.68 -1.38 -13.98
CA PHE A 340 3.32 -0.69 -12.74
C PHE A 340 2.70 -1.60 -11.67
N PRO A 341 1.84 -2.58 -11.99
CA PRO A 341 1.38 -3.54 -10.97
C PRO A 341 2.52 -4.32 -10.33
N VAL A 342 3.50 -4.74 -11.13
CA VAL A 342 4.69 -5.46 -10.65
C VAL A 342 5.54 -4.55 -9.77
N TRP A 343 5.77 -3.31 -10.21
CA TRP A 343 6.47 -2.31 -9.40
C TRP A 343 5.78 -2.07 -8.06
N ALA A 344 4.46 -1.91 -8.06
CA ALA A 344 3.71 -1.62 -6.86
C ALA A 344 3.72 -2.77 -5.85
N VAL A 345 3.58 -4.02 -6.31
CA VAL A 345 3.68 -5.22 -5.45
C VAL A 345 5.10 -5.34 -4.88
N ALA A 346 6.13 -5.10 -5.69
CA ALA A 346 7.51 -5.11 -5.25
C ALA A 346 7.79 -4.02 -4.19
N LEU A 347 7.30 -2.79 -4.41
CA LEU A 347 7.41 -1.69 -3.44
C LEU A 347 6.66 -2.01 -2.14
N GLY A 348 5.45 -2.58 -2.24
CA GLY A 348 4.68 -3.03 -1.08
C GLY A 348 5.42 -4.09 -0.27
N TRP A 349 6.00 -5.08 -0.94
CA TRP A 349 6.81 -6.11 -0.28
C TRP A 349 8.09 -5.55 0.35
N ALA A 350 8.81 -4.67 -0.36
CA ALA A 350 9.99 -3.99 0.17
C ALA A 350 9.65 -3.16 1.42
N THR A 351 8.50 -2.48 1.40
CA THR A 351 7.97 -1.71 2.53
C THR A 351 7.63 -2.61 3.72
N PHE A 352 6.97 -3.73 3.47
CA PHE A 352 6.66 -4.73 4.49
C PHE A 352 7.94 -5.30 5.12
N ALA A 353 8.90 -5.73 4.30
CA ALA A 353 10.16 -6.29 4.79
C ALA A 353 11.01 -5.26 5.53
N TYR A 354 11.03 -3.99 5.10
CA TYR A 354 11.65 -2.89 5.83
C TYR A 354 11.02 -2.74 7.22
N ARG A 355 9.68 -2.70 7.28
CA ARG A 355 8.94 -2.59 8.53
C ARG A 355 9.22 -3.76 9.47
N GLU A 356 9.16 -4.99 8.98
CA GLU A 356 9.45 -6.18 9.79
C GLU A 356 10.87 -6.14 10.36
N ARG A 357 11.85 -5.80 9.51
CA ARG A 357 13.25 -5.71 9.90
C ARG A 357 13.45 -4.67 11.01
N ARG A 358 12.85 -3.50 10.86
CA ARG A 358 12.94 -2.39 11.82
C ARG A 358 12.25 -2.72 13.15
N LEU A 359 11.06 -3.31 13.11
CA LEU A 359 10.37 -3.76 14.33
C LEU A 359 11.16 -4.87 15.05
N THR A 360 11.85 -5.73 14.32
CA THR A 360 12.72 -6.77 14.90
C THR A 360 14.02 -6.18 15.47
N ALA A 361 14.54 -5.10 14.90
CA ALA A 361 15.70 -4.39 15.43
C ALA A 361 15.36 -3.58 16.68
N GLU A 362 14.22 -2.87 16.68
CA GLU A 362 13.63 -2.28 17.90
C GLU A 362 13.26 -3.37 18.93
N ALA A 363 13.01 -4.60 18.45
CA ALA A 363 12.99 -5.90 19.11
C ALA A 363 14.05 -6.17 20.18
N ARG A 364 15.29 -5.92 19.75
CA ARG A 364 16.53 -6.45 20.35
C ARG A 364 17.32 -5.42 21.15
N ASN A 365 17.00 -4.14 20.98
CA ASN A 365 17.54 -3.04 21.78
C ASN A 365 16.56 -2.72 22.91
#